data_AF-A0A7C5FKF5-F1
#
_entry.id   AF-A0A7C5FKF5-F1
#
_cell.length_a   1.000
_cell.length_b   1.000
_cell.length_c   1.000
_cell.angle_alpha   90.00
_cell.angle_beta   90.00
_cell.angle_gamma   90.00
#
_symmetry.space_group_name_H-M   'P 1'
#
loop_
_entity.id
_entity.type
_entity.pdbx_description
1 polymer ?
#
loop_
_entity_poly.entity_id
_entity_poly.type
_entity_poly.pdbx_seq_one_letter_code
_entity_poly.pdbx_strand_id
1 'polypeptide(L)'
;MANKFILSAKESASFGRSGKEIRSIQKLLESYSQNNLPKDFLLPRELITEIANFIERNLIISKKELQGKDTLKACCLRCCKAHALSFAKKYNVSEEGIKYLESLFKVETGHNGFYLDGNTLKRCDY
;
A
#
# COMPACT_ATOMS: atom_id res chain seq x y z
N MET A 1 -7.20 1.97 24.46
CA MET A 1 -6.42 0.73 24.66
C MET A 1 -6.00 0.21 23.29
N ALA A 2 -4.71 0.21 22.97
CA ALA A 2 -4.23 -0.26 21.67
C ALA A 2 -4.09 -1.78 21.69
N ASN A 3 -4.92 -2.48 20.91
CA ASN A 3 -4.80 -3.92 20.70
C ASN A 3 -3.46 -4.21 20.01
N LYS A 4 -2.50 -4.79 20.75
CA LYS A 4 -1.22 -5.23 20.20
C LYS A 4 -1.40 -6.61 19.57
N PHE A 5 -1.62 -6.64 18.27
CA PHE A 5 -1.48 -7.88 17.50
C PHE A 5 0.01 -8.26 17.44
N ILE A 6 0.37 -9.39 18.05
CA ILE A 6 1.71 -9.97 17.98
C ILE A 6 1.73 -10.95 16.80
N LEU A 7 2.49 -10.64 15.76
CA LEU A 7 2.67 -11.48 14.58
C LEU A 7 3.61 -12.66 14.91
N SER A 8 3.31 -13.85 14.39
CA SER A 8 4.18 -15.03 14.46
C SER A 8 5.49 -14.83 13.67
N ALA A 9 6.47 -15.73 13.85
CA ALA A 9 7.77 -15.65 13.17
C ALA A 9 7.66 -15.70 11.62
N LYS A 10 6.70 -16.48 11.09
CA LYS A 10 6.42 -16.54 9.64
C LYS A 10 5.78 -15.24 9.15
N GLU A 11 4.82 -14.71 9.89
CA GLU A 11 4.18 -13.43 9.58
C GLU A 11 5.17 -12.26 9.69
N SER A 12 6.13 -12.34 10.61
CA SER A 12 7.22 -11.36 10.77
C SER A 12 8.24 -11.41 9.62
N ALA A 13 8.37 -12.53 8.90
CA ALA A 13 9.24 -12.65 7.73
C ALA A 13 8.56 -12.13 6.46
N SER A 14 7.26 -12.42 6.27
CA SER A 14 6.46 -11.82 5.19
C SER A 14 6.31 -10.31 5.38
N PHE A 15 6.15 -9.83 6.62
CA PHE A 15 6.15 -8.39 6.94
C PHE A 15 7.45 -7.69 6.57
N GLY A 16 8.60 -8.34 6.78
CA GLY A 16 9.91 -7.77 6.46
C GLY A 16 10.10 -7.53 4.95
N ARG A 17 9.55 -8.41 4.10
CA ARG A 17 9.54 -8.21 2.63
C ARG A 17 8.57 -7.11 2.23
N SER A 18 7.34 -7.18 2.76
CA SER A 18 6.29 -6.17 2.55
C SER A 18 6.75 -4.75 2.94
N GLY A 19 7.53 -4.61 4.02
CA GLY A 19 8.04 -3.30 4.44
C GLY A 19 9.07 -2.70 3.48
N LYS A 20 9.93 -3.52 2.84
CA LYS A 20 10.87 -3.02 1.82
C LYS A 20 10.13 -2.61 0.55
N GLU A 21 9.18 -3.42 0.11
CA GLU A 21 8.37 -3.17 -1.09
C GLU A 21 7.48 -1.94 -0.95
N ILE A 22 6.81 -1.75 0.19
CA ILE A 22 6.03 -0.53 0.46
C ILE A 22 6.90 0.72 0.44
N ARG A 23 8.11 0.68 1.02
CA ARG A 23 9.03 1.82 0.96
C ARG A 23 9.47 2.13 -0.46
N SER A 24 9.70 1.11 -1.29
CA SER A 24 10.01 1.32 -2.72
C SER A 24 8.84 1.97 -3.45
N ILE A 25 7.60 1.52 -3.19
CA ILE A 25 6.39 2.11 -3.77
C ILE A 25 6.20 3.55 -3.28
N GLN A 26 6.37 3.83 -1.99
CA GLN A 26 6.31 5.19 -1.45
C GLN A 26 7.31 6.13 -2.12
N LYS A 27 8.58 5.74 -2.22
CA LYS A 27 9.61 6.55 -2.90
C LYS A 27 9.28 6.80 -4.37
N LEU A 28 8.71 5.80 -5.03
CA LEU A 28 8.27 5.92 -6.42
C LEU A 28 7.10 6.92 -6.54
N LEU A 29 6.10 6.84 -5.67
CA LEU A 29 4.97 7.77 -5.64
C LEU A 29 5.42 9.21 -5.28
N GLU A 30 6.37 9.34 -4.35
CA GLU A 30 6.98 10.62 -3.95
C GLU A 30 7.75 11.25 -5.13
N SER A 31 8.55 10.47 -5.86
CA SER A 31 9.29 10.99 -7.02
C SER A 31 8.35 11.48 -8.13
N TYR A 32 7.17 10.86 -8.28
CA TYR A 32 6.12 11.31 -9.19
C TYR A 32 5.43 12.60 -8.73
N SER A 33 5.32 12.83 -7.42
CA SER A 33 4.72 14.06 -6.88
C SER A 33 5.63 15.29 -7.03
N GLN A 34 6.95 15.09 -7.08
CA GLN A 34 7.96 16.15 -7.07
C GLN A 34 8.44 16.56 -8.48
N ASN A 35 8.46 15.62 -9.43
CA ASN A 35 8.82 15.91 -10.80
C ASN A 35 7.53 16.16 -11.57
N ASN A 36 7.35 17.36 -12.14
CA ASN A 36 6.21 17.68 -13.03
C ASN A 36 5.95 16.50 -13.97
N LEU A 37 4.84 15.81 -13.74
CA LEU A 37 4.54 14.52 -14.37
C LEU A 37 4.59 14.66 -15.91
N PRO A 38 5.24 13.74 -16.64
CA PRO A 38 5.14 13.70 -18.09
C PRO A 38 3.68 13.64 -18.53
N LYS A 39 3.32 14.24 -19.67
CA LYS A 39 1.92 14.23 -20.18
C LYS A 39 1.34 12.83 -20.41
N ASP A 40 2.19 11.81 -20.55
CA ASP A 40 1.82 10.41 -20.77
C ASP A 40 1.68 9.61 -19.47
N PHE A 41 1.55 10.31 -18.34
CA PHE A 41 1.54 9.65 -17.04
C PHE A 41 0.23 8.91 -16.79
N LEU A 42 0.35 7.61 -16.56
CA LEU A 42 -0.76 6.67 -16.53
C LEU A 42 -1.68 6.81 -15.29
N LEU A 43 -1.26 7.54 -14.25
CA LEU A 43 -2.00 7.68 -12.98
C LEU A 43 -2.26 9.14 -12.61
N PRO A 44 -3.52 9.55 -12.36
CA PRO A 44 -3.83 10.89 -11.85
C PRO A 44 -3.10 11.21 -10.54
N ARG A 45 -2.70 12.47 -10.36
CA ARG A 45 -2.00 12.93 -9.15
C ARG A 45 -2.82 12.67 -7.89
N GLU A 46 -4.13 12.83 -7.99
CA GLU A 46 -5.10 12.59 -6.91
C GLU A 46 -5.06 11.14 -6.44
N LEU A 47 -4.88 10.19 -7.36
CA LEU A 47 -4.75 8.78 -7.02
C LEU A 47 -3.40 8.50 -6.33
N ILE A 48 -2.31 9.08 -6.82
CA ILE A 48 -0.98 8.95 -6.20
C ILE A 48 -1.02 9.44 -4.75
N THR A 49 -1.59 10.63 -4.54
CA THR A 49 -1.77 11.20 -3.21
C THR A 49 -2.63 10.32 -2.32
N GLU A 50 -3.73 9.76 -2.85
CA GLU A 50 -4.59 8.86 -2.08
C GLU A 50 -3.89 7.57 -1.66
N ILE A 51 -3.08 6.97 -2.55
CA ILE A 51 -2.29 5.78 -2.23
C ILE A 51 -1.25 6.09 -1.15
N ALA A 52 -0.57 7.24 -1.23
CA ALA A 52 0.38 7.67 -0.21
C ALA A 52 -0.31 7.83 1.16
N ASN A 53 -1.45 8.54 1.20
CA ASN A 53 -2.26 8.71 2.41
C ASN A 53 -2.73 7.36 2.97
N PHE A 54 -3.07 6.40 2.10
CA PHE A 54 -3.47 5.06 2.52
C PHE A 54 -2.33 4.33 3.22
N ILE A 55 -1.13 4.40 2.65
CA ILE A 55 0.04 3.76 3.25
C ILE A 55 0.30 4.35 4.64
N GLU A 56 0.29 5.67 4.79
CA GLU A 56 0.56 6.36 6.06
C GLU A 56 -0.43 5.99 7.16
N ARG A 57 -1.74 6.00 6.87
CA ARG A 57 -2.77 5.69 7.86
C ARG A 57 -2.90 4.18 8.17
N ASN A 58 -2.37 3.32 7.31
CA ASN A 58 -2.36 1.85 7.48
C ASN A 58 -0.97 1.30 7.83
N LEU A 59 -0.06 2.12 8.36
CA LEU A 59 1.22 1.65 8.86
C LEU A 59 1.03 0.77 10.10
N ILE A 60 1.39 -0.50 9.97
CA ILE A 60 1.49 -1.44 11.06
C ILE A 60 2.92 -1.41 11.58
N ILE A 61 3.06 -1.21 12.89
CA ILE A 61 4.36 -1.24 13.57
C ILE A 61 4.69 -2.69 13.89
N SER A 62 5.61 -3.29 13.14
CA SER A 62 6.13 -4.61 13.48
C SER A 62 7.30 -4.49 14.45
N LYS A 63 7.19 -5.16 15.60
CA LYS A 63 8.18 -5.15 16.69
C LYS A 63 9.35 -6.10 16.40
N LYS A 64 9.85 -6.14 15.17
CA LYS A 64 11.02 -6.95 14.83
C LYS A 64 12.28 -6.13 15.10
N GLU A 65 12.55 -5.91 16.39
CA GLU A 65 13.84 -5.52 17.01
C GLU A 65 13.62 -5.02 18.44
N LEU A 66 13.14 -5.90 19.32
CA LEU A 66 13.24 -5.72 20.78
C LEU A 66 14.69 -5.90 21.29
N GLN A 67 15.68 -5.56 20.46
CA GLN A 67 17.11 -5.52 20.77
C GLN A 67 17.77 -4.28 20.14
N GLY A 68 17.04 -3.15 20.11
CA GLY A 68 17.65 -1.83 19.91
C GLY A 68 17.93 -1.40 18.47
N LYS A 69 17.24 -1.96 17.47
CA LYS A 69 17.31 -1.47 16.08
C LYS A 69 15.90 -1.33 15.48
N ASP A 70 15.82 -0.63 14.37
CA ASP A 70 14.67 -0.13 13.62
C ASP A 70 13.28 -0.77 13.82
N THR A 71 12.33 0.06 14.31
CA THR A 71 10.89 -0.20 14.16
C THR A 71 10.51 -0.26 12.67
N LEU A 72 10.24 -1.46 12.17
CA LEU A 72 9.70 -1.65 10.82
C LEU A 72 8.22 -1.25 10.80
N LYS A 73 7.95 -0.02 10.34
CA LYS A 73 6.63 0.40 9.87
C LYS A 73 6.39 -0.21 8.49
N ALA A 74 5.29 -0.93 8.30
CA ALA A 74 4.90 -1.48 7.00
C ALA A 74 3.39 -1.44 6.82
N CYS A 75 2.94 -1.20 5.59
CA CYS A 75 1.54 -1.33 5.19
C CYS A 75 1.33 -2.69 4.51
N CYS A 76 0.15 -3.31 4.68
CA CYS A 76 -0.14 -4.54 3.95
C CYS A 76 -0.26 -4.25 2.44
N LEU A 77 0.60 -4.88 1.64
CA LEU A 77 0.61 -4.71 0.18
C LEU A 77 -0.71 -5.12 -0.48
N ARG A 78 -1.35 -6.19 0.02
CA ARG A 78 -2.63 -6.68 -0.51
C ARG A 78 -3.74 -5.65 -0.31
N CYS A 79 -3.78 -5.04 0.88
CA CYS A 79 -4.72 -3.96 1.19
C CYS A 79 -4.42 -2.70 0.37
N CYS A 80 -3.14 -2.34 0.22
CA CYS A 80 -2.72 -1.20 -0.58
C CYS A 80 -3.11 -1.37 -2.06
N LYS A 81 -2.88 -2.56 -2.64
CA LYS A 81 -3.32 -2.90 -3.99
C LYS A 81 -4.84 -2.76 -4.15
N ALA A 82 -5.62 -3.33 -3.21
CA ALA A 82 -7.08 -3.26 -3.25
C ALA A 82 -7.58 -1.82 -3.19
N HIS A 83 -7.00 -1.01 -2.31
CA HIS A 83 -7.34 0.40 -2.20
C HIS A 83 -6.99 1.19 -3.47
N ALA A 84 -5.78 0.98 -4.00
CA ALA A 84 -5.32 1.62 -5.22
C ALA A 84 -6.24 1.31 -6.42
N LEU A 85 -6.63 0.04 -6.60
CA LEU A 85 -7.52 -0.37 -7.69
C LEU A 85 -8.95 0.18 -7.50
N SER A 86 -9.48 0.16 -6.28
CA SER A 86 -10.80 0.71 -5.97
C SER A 86 -10.88 2.22 -6.26
N PHE A 87 -9.81 2.97 -5.98
CA PHE A 87 -9.75 4.40 -6.28
C PHE A 87 -9.38 4.69 -7.74
N ALA A 88 -8.63 3.82 -8.42
CA ALA A 88 -8.36 3.97 -9.85
C ALA A 88 -9.67 4.03 -10.67
N LYS A 89 -10.65 3.19 -10.31
CA LYS A 89 -12.00 3.24 -10.91
C LYS A 89 -12.71 4.57 -10.67
N LYS A 90 -12.63 5.10 -9.43
CA LYS A 90 -13.24 6.39 -9.07
C LYS A 90 -12.64 7.56 -9.83
N TYR A 91 -11.34 7.49 -10.13
CA TYR A 91 -10.63 8.51 -10.88
C TYR A 91 -10.60 8.25 -12.39
N ASN A 92 -11.37 7.30 -12.91
CA ASN A 92 -11.43 6.95 -14.34
C ASN A 92 -10.05 6.70 -14.97
N VAL A 93 -9.17 6.00 -14.25
CA VAL A 93 -7.86 5.61 -14.77
C VAL A 93 -8.01 4.69 -15.99
N SER A 94 -7.18 4.88 -17.02
CA SER A 94 -7.19 4.04 -18.22
C SER A 94 -6.81 2.59 -17.92
N GLU A 95 -7.10 1.67 -18.82
CA GLU A 95 -6.70 0.26 -18.68
C GLU A 95 -5.18 0.10 -18.54
N GLU A 96 -4.40 0.91 -19.24
CA GLU A 96 -2.94 0.93 -19.13
C GLU A 96 -2.49 1.37 -17.74
N GLY A 97 -3.16 2.36 -17.14
CA GLY A 97 -2.90 2.77 -15.76
C GLY A 97 -3.29 1.71 -14.73
N ILE A 98 -4.39 0.98 -14.96
CA ILE A 98 -4.78 -0.16 -14.13
C ILE A 98 -3.71 -1.27 -14.23
N LYS A 99 -3.30 -1.66 -15.44
CA LYS A 99 -2.23 -2.66 -15.65
C LYS A 99 -0.92 -2.23 -14.99
N TYR A 100 -0.60 -0.94 -15.04
CA TYR A 100 0.56 -0.39 -14.35
C TYR A 100 0.45 -0.54 -12.84
N LEU A 101 -0.69 -0.19 -12.21
CA LEU A 101 -0.92 -0.45 -10.78
C LEU A 101 -0.78 -1.94 -10.43
N GLU A 102 -1.36 -2.83 -11.22
CA GLU A 102 -1.23 -4.26 -10.99
C GLU A 102 0.23 -4.75 -11.05
N SER A 103 1.04 -4.15 -11.93
CA SER A 103 2.47 -4.46 -12.06
C SER A 103 3.30 -3.95 -10.88
N LEU A 104 2.89 -2.84 -10.25
CA LEU A 104 3.51 -2.29 -9.05
C LEU A 104 3.29 -3.21 -7.84
N PHE A 105 2.10 -3.80 -7.73
CA PHE A 105 1.74 -4.68 -6.63
C PHE A 105 1.73 -6.15 -7.08
N LYS A 106 2.89 -6.81 -6.97
CA LYS A 106 3.08 -8.24 -7.30
C LYS A 106 2.52 -9.20 -6.23
N VAL A 107 1.34 -8.88 -5.71
CA VAL A 107 0.61 -9.65 -4.69
C VAL A 107 -0.86 -9.79 -5.09
N GLU A 108 -1.57 -10.71 -4.46
CA GLU A 108 -3.03 -10.79 -4.55
C GLU A 108 -3.71 -9.51 -4.04
N THR A 109 -4.90 -9.21 -4.56
CA THR A 109 -5.67 -8.04 -4.17
C THR A 109 -6.52 -8.32 -2.94
N GLY A 110 -6.32 -7.54 -1.87
CA GLY A 110 -7.07 -7.67 -0.62
C GLY A 110 -6.92 -9.04 0.05
N HIS A 111 -7.72 -9.28 1.08
CA HIS A 111 -7.82 -10.51 1.84
C HIS A 111 -9.28 -11.00 1.79
N ASN A 112 -9.52 -12.13 1.10
CA ASN A 112 -10.85 -12.74 0.97
C ASN A 112 -11.94 -11.77 0.47
N GLY A 113 -11.58 -10.88 -0.47
CA GLY A 113 -12.51 -9.88 -1.01
C GLY A 113 -12.65 -8.61 -0.16
N PHE A 114 -11.78 -8.39 0.83
CA PHE A 114 -11.79 -7.19 1.67
C PHE A 114 -10.41 -6.56 1.82
N TYR A 115 -10.34 -5.30 2.25
CA TYR A 115 -9.11 -4.66 2.71
C TYR A 115 -9.37 -3.79 3.93
N LEU A 116 -8.34 -3.61 4.74
CA LEU A 116 -8.39 -2.71 5.89
C LEU A 116 -7.96 -1.32 5.47
N ASP A 117 -8.77 -0.31 5.82
CA ASP A 117 -8.45 1.10 5.68
C ASP A 117 -8.63 1.83 7.02
N GLY A 118 -7.51 2.08 7.70
CA GLY A 118 -7.48 2.51 9.09
C GLY A 118 -8.09 1.43 9.99
N ASN A 119 -9.24 1.74 10.58
CA ASN A 119 -9.99 0.81 11.42
C ASN A 119 -11.24 0.24 10.72
N THR A 120 -11.40 0.49 9.42
CA THR A 120 -12.60 0.12 8.66
C THR A 120 -12.28 -1.00 7.68
N LEU A 121 -13.04 -2.09 7.75
CA LEU A 121 -12.99 -3.15 6.74
C LEU A 121 -13.84 -2.74 5.52
N LYS A 122 -13.24 -2.71 4.34
CA LYS A 122 -13.89 -2.34 3.07
C LYS A 122 -13.91 -3.53 2.12
N ARG A 123 -14.92 -3.61 1.26
CA ARG A 123 -15.00 -4.63 0.22
C ARG A 123 -14.12 -4.26 -0.97
N CYS A 124 -13.52 -5.26 -1.59
CA CYS A 124 -12.81 -5.14 -2.86
C CYS A 124 -13.83 -4.96 -3.99
N ASP A 125 -14.24 -3.71 -4.22
CA ASP A 125 -15.08 -3.33 -5.35
C ASP A 125 -14.18 -2.58 -6.35
N TYR A 126 -13.60 -3.31 -7.31
CA TYR A 126 -12.80 -2.78 -8.43
C TYR A 126 -13.34 -3.34 -9.74
#